data_AF-A0A966W7Z3-F1
#
_entry.id   AF-A0A966W7Z3-F1
#
_cell.length_a   1.000
_cell.length_b   1.000
_cell.length_c   1.000
_cell.angle_alpha   90.00
_cell.angle_beta   90.00
_cell.angle_gamma   90.00
#
_symmetry.space_group_name_H-M   'P 1'
#
loop_
_entity.id
_entity.type
_entity.pdbx_description
1 polymer ?
#
loop_
_entity_poly.entity_id
_entity_poly.type
_entity_poly.pdbx_seq_one_letter_code
_entity_poly.pdbx_strand_id
1 'polypeptide(L)'
;MSEKRPHVVVVCNKAVRDVYLDPVDLARLEGFASWEWVQAEGGPEFQANADGTARESVRSHLQGADAVVVCHGSPRIDANLLDSATQLRFVGELEGDRFAARFDVEAAWERGITVVDTTNG
;
A
#
# COMPACT_ATOMS: atom_id res chain seq x y z
N MET A 1 -19.62 -5.20 -20.40
CA MET A 1 -18.17 -5.04 -20.13
C MET A 1 -17.92 -5.75 -18.82
N SER A 2 -17.05 -6.76 -18.78
CA SER A 2 -16.73 -7.42 -17.50
C SER A 2 -16.09 -6.35 -16.60
N GLU A 3 -16.69 -6.06 -15.45
CA GLU A 3 -16.05 -5.19 -14.46
C GLU A 3 -14.72 -5.85 -14.08
N LYS A 4 -13.60 -5.17 -14.37
CA LYS A 4 -12.27 -5.65 -13.98
C LYS A 4 -12.25 -5.62 -12.45
N ARG A 5 -12.04 -6.78 -11.83
CA ARG A 5 -11.78 -6.84 -10.38
C ARG A 5 -10.48 -6.09 -10.09
N PRO A 6 -10.50 -5.02 -9.26
CA PRO A 6 -9.29 -4.30 -8.93
C PRO A 6 -8.30 -5.21 -8.20
N HIS A 7 -7.01 -5.00 -8.45
CA HIS A 7 -5.93 -5.66 -7.74
C HIS A 7 -5.38 -4.76 -6.64
N VAL A 8 -5.44 -5.24 -5.40
CA VAL A 8 -5.03 -4.49 -4.19
C VAL A 8 -3.79 -5.13 -3.58
N VAL A 9 -2.74 -4.34 -3.40
CA VAL A 9 -1.51 -4.79 -2.74
C VAL A 9 -1.49 -4.27 -1.31
N VAL A 10 -1.30 -5.14 -0.33
CA VAL A 10 -1.09 -4.74 1.07
C VAL A 10 0.38 -4.94 1.44
N VAL A 11 1.07 -3.87 1.82
CA VAL A 11 2.50 -3.89 2.16
C VAL A 11 2.68 -3.63 3.66
N CYS A 12 3.06 -4.67 4.40
CA CYS A 12 3.35 -4.54 5.82
C CYS A 12 4.19 -5.70 6.34
N ASN A 13 4.74 -5.55 7.55
CA ASN A 13 5.42 -6.60 8.28
C ASN A 13 4.43 -7.68 8.78
N LYS A 14 4.97 -8.81 9.23
CA LYS A 14 4.17 -9.92 9.75
C LYS A 14 3.30 -9.54 10.95
N ALA A 15 3.81 -8.69 11.85
CA ALA A 15 3.06 -8.31 13.05
C ALA A 15 1.75 -7.57 12.70
N VAL A 16 1.80 -6.62 11.75
CA VAL A 16 0.61 -5.93 11.24
C VAL A 16 -0.30 -6.91 10.51
N ARG A 17 0.24 -7.77 9.64
CA ARG A 17 -0.55 -8.78 8.93
C ARG A 17 -1.38 -9.65 9.88
N ASP A 18 -0.78 -10.04 11.01
CA ASP A 18 -1.41 -10.94 11.97
C ASP A 18 -2.41 -10.22 12.89
N VAL A 19 -2.20 -8.93 13.19
CA VAL A 19 -3.00 -8.19 14.18
C VAL A 19 -4.06 -7.28 13.55
N TYR A 20 -3.77 -6.65 12.40
CA TYR A 20 -4.62 -5.61 11.82
C TYR A 20 -5.50 -6.11 10.67
N LEU A 21 -5.08 -7.15 9.95
CA LEU A 21 -5.86 -7.69 8.82
C LEU A 21 -6.82 -8.78 9.30
N ASP A 22 -7.97 -8.34 9.83
CA ASP A 22 -9.05 -9.23 10.27
C ASP A 22 -9.56 -10.07 9.09
N PRO A 23 -9.70 -11.41 9.25
CA PRO A 23 -10.24 -12.29 8.21
C PRO A 23 -11.60 -11.85 7.66
N VAL A 24 -12.46 -11.23 8.47
CA VAL A 24 -13.77 -10.70 8.04
C VAL A 24 -13.59 -9.56 7.04
N ASP A 25 -12.66 -8.65 7.29
CA ASP A 25 -12.39 -7.54 6.37
C ASP A 25 -11.70 -8.01 5.09
N LEU A 26 -10.81 -9.00 5.19
CA LEU A 26 -10.21 -9.65 4.01
C LEU A 26 -11.27 -10.36 3.16
N ALA A 27 -12.23 -11.08 3.78
CA ALA A 27 -13.32 -11.70 3.06
C ALA A 27 -14.23 -10.67 2.36
N ARG A 28 -14.44 -9.50 2.98
CA ARG A 28 -15.16 -8.37 2.36
C ARG A 28 -14.40 -7.82 1.15
N LEU A 29 -13.07 -7.64 1.27
CA LEU A 29 -12.20 -7.22 0.17
C LEU A 29 -12.25 -8.23 -1.00
N GLU A 30 -12.15 -9.51 -0.69
CA GLU A 30 -12.29 -10.62 -1.65
C GLU A 30 -13.67 -10.69 -2.31
N GLY A 31 -14.68 -10.02 -1.75
CA GLY A 31 -15.99 -9.89 -2.39
C GLY A 31 -15.92 -9.14 -3.72
N PHE A 32 -15.01 -8.17 -3.87
CA PHE A 32 -14.96 -7.29 -5.03
C PHE A 32 -13.57 -7.10 -5.66
N ALA A 33 -12.49 -7.41 -4.96
CA ALA A 33 -11.11 -7.22 -5.42
C ALA A 33 -10.32 -8.55 -5.42
N SER A 34 -9.24 -8.63 -6.20
CA SER A 34 -8.14 -9.55 -5.86
C SER A 34 -7.17 -8.81 -4.96
N TRP A 35 -6.50 -9.53 -4.05
CA TRP A 35 -5.52 -8.91 -3.18
C TRP A 35 -4.34 -9.83 -2.93
N GLU A 36 -3.20 -9.24 -2.58
CA GLU A 36 -2.03 -9.95 -2.08
C GLU A 36 -1.40 -9.20 -0.92
N TRP A 37 -0.74 -9.94 -0.03
CA TRP A 37 0.11 -9.38 1.00
C TRP A 37 1.58 -9.50 0.58
N VAL A 38 2.25 -8.36 0.51
CA VAL A 38 3.69 -8.26 0.30
C VAL A 38 4.34 -8.03 1.66
N GLN A 39 5.07 -9.04 2.12
CA GLN A 39 5.78 -8.97 3.38
C GLN A 39 6.99 -8.03 3.23
N ALA A 40 7.02 -6.99 4.06
CA ALA A 40 8.15 -6.06 4.16
C ALA A 40 8.56 -5.92 5.62
N GLU A 41 9.77 -6.36 5.95
CA GLU A 41 10.28 -6.43 7.33
C GLU A 41 11.32 -5.34 7.61
N GLY A 42 11.41 -4.94 8.87
CA GLY A 42 12.35 -3.92 9.32
C GLY A 42 11.81 -2.49 9.23
N GLY A 43 12.72 -1.52 9.27
CA GLY A 43 12.38 -0.11 9.45
C GLY A 43 11.96 0.24 10.89
N PRO A 44 12.09 1.51 11.29
CA PRO A 44 11.58 1.98 12.57
C PRO A 44 10.04 2.06 12.55
N GLU A 45 9.43 1.96 13.74
CA GLU A 45 7.98 1.95 13.92
C GLU A 45 7.28 3.12 13.22
N PHE A 46 7.84 4.33 13.29
CA PHE A 46 7.17 5.52 12.73
C PHE A 46 7.80 6.06 11.44
N GLN A 47 8.68 5.31 10.76
CA GLN A 47 9.25 5.75 9.48
C GLN A 47 9.14 4.68 8.39
N ALA A 48 9.51 5.06 7.17
CA ALA A 48 9.64 4.14 6.07
C ALA A 48 10.83 3.19 6.26
N ASN A 49 10.67 1.98 5.75
CA ASN A 49 11.76 1.03 5.63
C ASN A 49 12.76 1.49 4.55
N ALA A 50 14.03 1.60 4.92
CA ALA A 50 15.12 2.02 4.04
C ALA A 50 15.79 0.85 3.30
N ASP A 51 15.36 -0.39 3.52
CA ASP A 51 15.89 -1.57 2.82
C ASP A 51 15.55 -1.52 1.32
N GLY A 52 16.59 -1.43 0.49
CA GLY A 52 16.47 -1.44 -0.96
C GLY A 52 15.87 -2.73 -1.52
N THR A 53 16.07 -3.87 -0.85
CA THR A 53 15.51 -5.17 -1.27
C THR A 53 14.00 -5.19 -1.09
N ALA A 54 13.52 -4.73 0.06
CA ALA A 54 12.09 -4.57 0.33
C ALA A 54 11.45 -3.60 -0.67
N ARG A 55 12.16 -2.50 -1.00
CA ARG A 55 11.72 -1.52 -1.99
C ARG A 55 11.57 -2.12 -3.40
N GLU A 56 12.53 -2.92 -3.86
CA GLU A 56 12.45 -3.55 -5.18
C GLU A 56 11.37 -4.63 -5.25
N SER A 57 11.20 -5.41 -4.17
CA SER A 57 10.09 -6.36 -4.06
C SER A 57 8.75 -5.64 -4.21
N VAL A 58 8.52 -4.58 -3.43
CA VAL A 58 7.29 -3.76 -3.52
C VAL A 58 7.09 -3.20 -4.92
N ARG A 59 8.15 -2.68 -5.56
CA ARG A 59 8.07 -2.20 -6.95
C ARG A 59 7.47 -3.25 -7.89
N SER A 60 7.94 -4.49 -7.81
CA SER A 60 7.47 -5.57 -8.69
C SER A 60 5.99 -5.85 -8.51
N HIS A 61 5.48 -5.80 -7.28
CA HIS A 61 4.07 -6.05 -6.97
C HIS A 61 3.16 -4.87 -7.33
N LEU A 62 3.68 -3.64 -7.29
CA LEU A 62 2.93 -2.46 -7.72
C LEU A 62 2.73 -2.38 -9.23
N GLN A 63 3.50 -3.13 -10.03
CA GLN A 63 3.28 -3.23 -11.47
C GLN A 63 1.96 -3.96 -11.75
N GLY A 64 0.92 -3.18 -12.04
CA GLY A 64 -0.40 -3.74 -12.33
C GLY A 64 -1.42 -3.60 -11.21
N ALA A 65 -1.00 -3.11 -10.04
CA ALA A 65 -1.88 -2.81 -8.94
C ALA A 65 -2.81 -1.64 -9.27
N ASP A 66 -4.07 -1.77 -8.88
CA ASP A 66 -5.05 -0.68 -8.95
C ASP A 66 -5.09 0.11 -7.63
N ALA A 67 -4.69 -0.51 -6.51
CA ALA A 67 -4.54 0.13 -5.21
C ALA A 67 -3.38 -0.45 -4.37
N VAL A 68 -2.82 0.35 -3.45
CA VAL A 68 -1.89 -0.12 -2.41
C VAL A 68 -2.29 0.39 -1.04
N VAL A 69 -2.22 -0.48 -0.05
CA VAL A 69 -2.37 -0.16 1.38
C VAL A 69 -1.05 -0.45 2.08
N VAL A 70 -0.50 0.51 2.81
CA VAL A 70 0.76 0.33 3.53
C VAL A 70 0.59 0.49 5.04
N CYS A 71 1.53 -0.10 5.77
CA CYS A 71 1.68 0.08 7.21
C CYS A 71 3.15 -0.16 7.60
N HIS A 72 3.41 -0.43 8.89
CA HIS A 72 4.71 -0.80 9.42
C HIS A 72 5.45 -1.82 8.56
N GLY A 73 6.75 -1.59 8.36
CA GLY A 73 7.60 -2.41 7.50
C GLY A 73 7.65 -1.98 6.03
N SER A 74 6.67 -1.20 5.57
CA SER A 74 6.64 -0.72 4.18
C SER A 74 7.79 0.26 3.89
N PRO A 75 8.42 0.17 2.70
CA PRO A 75 9.24 1.25 2.19
C PRO A 75 8.39 2.49 1.89
N ARG A 76 9.06 3.63 1.68
CA ARG A 76 8.39 4.85 1.22
C ARG A 76 7.95 4.65 -0.23
N ILE A 77 6.66 4.79 -0.50
CA ILE A 77 6.12 4.88 -1.86
C ILE A 77 6.30 6.31 -2.36
N ASP A 78 7.42 6.54 -3.04
CA ASP A 78 7.79 7.83 -3.61
C ASP A 78 7.47 7.91 -5.10
N ALA A 79 7.72 9.09 -5.70
CA ALA A 79 7.51 9.34 -7.13
C ALA A 79 8.09 8.24 -8.04
N ASN A 80 9.26 7.70 -7.73
CA ASN A 80 9.92 6.69 -8.56
C ASN A 80 9.23 5.32 -8.48
N LEU A 81 8.63 4.96 -7.35
CA LEU A 81 7.76 3.79 -7.26
C LEU A 81 6.42 4.04 -7.97
N LEU A 82 5.84 5.22 -7.79
CA LEU A 82 4.59 5.60 -8.46
C LEU A 82 4.72 5.62 -9.99
N ASP A 83 5.88 6.01 -10.53
CA ASP A 83 6.16 5.98 -11.98
C ASP A 83 6.12 4.57 -12.56
N SER A 84 6.46 3.55 -11.77
CA SER A 84 6.34 2.15 -12.17
C SER A 84 4.92 1.58 -11.98
N ALA A 85 4.06 2.26 -11.23
CA ALA A 85 2.72 1.81 -10.86
C ALA A 85 1.64 2.57 -11.66
N THR A 86 1.72 2.54 -12.99
CA THR A 86 0.89 3.38 -13.88
C THR A 86 -0.62 3.13 -13.83
N GLN A 87 -1.05 2.00 -13.26
CA GLN A 87 -2.47 1.66 -13.05
C GLN A 87 -2.99 2.06 -11.66
N LEU A 88 -2.10 2.52 -10.77
CA LEU A 88 -2.43 2.81 -9.39
C LEU A 88 -3.35 4.03 -9.31
N ARG A 89 -4.49 3.89 -8.62
CA ARG A 89 -5.47 4.96 -8.44
C ARG A 89 -5.80 5.26 -6.99
N PHE A 90 -5.46 4.34 -6.08
CA PHE A 90 -5.72 4.48 -4.65
C PHE A 90 -4.48 4.11 -3.85
N VAL A 91 -4.17 4.94 -2.85
CA VAL A 91 -3.17 4.66 -1.83
C VAL A 91 -3.80 4.84 -0.46
N GLY A 92 -3.50 3.94 0.47
CA GLY A 92 -3.94 4.06 1.85
C GLY A 92 -2.88 3.71 2.87
N GLU A 93 -3.02 4.27 4.07
CA GLU A 93 -2.11 4.07 5.20
C GLU A 93 -2.94 3.72 6.45
N LEU A 94 -2.58 2.63 7.13
CA LEU A 94 -3.40 2.06 8.23
C LEU A 94 -3.19 2.74 9.60
N GLU A 95 -2.12 3.51 9.77
CA GLU A 95 -1.68 4.19 10.99
C GLU A 95 -1.99 5.71 11.00
N GLY A 96 -2.74 6.23 10.02
CA GLY A 96 -3.30 7.57 10.06
C GLY A 96 -2.38 8.69 9.55
N ASP A 97 -2.12 9.70 10.39
CA ASP A 97 -1.43 10.98 10.10
C ASP A 97 0.04 10.85 9.66
N ARG A 98 0.52 9.62 9.48
CA ARG A 98 1.91 9.28 9.18
C ARG A 98 2.18 9.11 7.70
N PHE A 99 1.24 9.56 6.85
CA PHE A 99 1.38 9.55 5.40
C PHE A 99 2.73 10.08 4.92
N ALA A 100 3.19 11.22 5.41
CA ALA A 100 4.43 11.84 4.96
C ALA A 100 5.69 10.98 5.22
N ALA A 101 5.61 9.98 6.11
CA ALA A 101 6.72 9.07 6.36
C ALA A 101 6.82 7.97 5.29
N ARG A 102 5.68 7.43 4.84
CA ARG A 102 5.61 6.24 3.96
C ARG A 102 5.08 6.52 2.55
N PHE A 103 4.57 7.72 2.31
CA PHE A 103 4.04 8.15 1.03
C PHE A 103 4.51 9.56 0.68
N ASP A 104 4.82 9.72 -0.60
CA ASP A 104 4.91 11.03 -1.23
C ASP A 104 3.52 11.45 -1.72
N VAL A 105 2.79 12.13 -0.85
CA VAL A 105 1.39 12.55 -1.08
C VAL A 105 1.30 13.52 -2.26
N GLU A 106 2.25 14.45 -2.38
CA GLU A 106 2.31 15.41 -3.48
C GLU A 106 2.48 14.67 -4.81
N ALA A 107 3.44 13.74 -4.88
CA ALA A 107 3.64 12.94 -6.08
C ALA A 107 2.41 12.07 -6.44
N ALA A 108 1.67 11.58 -5.45
CA ALA A 108 0.43 10.84 -5.67
C ALA A 108 -0.66 11.75 -6.26
N TRP A 109 -0.85 12.94 -5.70
CA TRP A 109 -1.84 13.91 -6.20
C TRP A 109 -1.53 14.41 -7.61
N GLU A 110 -0.26 14.66 -7.93
CA GLU A 110 0.16 15.01 -9.30
C GLU A 110 -0.21 13.95 -10.33
N ARG A 111 -0.32 12.68 -9.91
CA ARG A 111 -0.71 11.53 -10.73
C ARG A 111 -2.21 11.22 -10.68
N GLY A 112 -3.01 12.06 -10.00
CA GLY A 112 -4.45 11.86 -9.84
C GLY A 112 -4.83 10.67 -8.96
N ILE A 113 -3.92 10.24 -8.08
CA ILE A 113 -4.11 9.11 -7.17
C ILE A 113 -4.86 9.60 -5.94
N THR A 114 -5.90 8.87 -5.56
CA THR A 114 -6.67 9.14 -4.33
C THR A 114 -5.90 8.60 -3.11
N VAL A 115 -5.76 9.44 -2.09
CA VAL A 115 -5.01 9.16 -0.85
C VAL A 115 -6.02 9.06 0.30
N VAL A 116 -6.05 7.94 1.04
CA VAL A 116 -7.01 7.69 2.16
C VAL A 116 -6.34 7.14 3.42
N ASP A 117 -6.58 7.75 4.58
CA ASP A 117 -6.12 7.23 5.89
C ASP A 117 -7.28 6.72 6.75
N THR A 118 -6.91 6.08 7.85
CA THR A 118 -7.81 5.70 8.94
C THR A 118 -8.19 6.85 9.89
N THR A 119 -7.66 8.07 9.70
CA THR A 119 -8.01 9.24 10.54
C THR A 119 -9.28 9.96 10.10
N ASN A 120 -9.73 9.75 8.86
CA ASN A 120 -10.98 10.30 8.34
C ASN A 120 -12.05 9.20 8.24
N GLY A 121 -12.59 8.80 9.39
CA GLY A 121 -13.79 7.94 9.51
C GLY A 121 -15.09 8.67 9.24
#